data_AF-A0A058Z3B9-F1
#
_entry.id   AF-A0A058Z3B9-F1
#
_cell.length_a   1.000
_cell.length_b   1.000
_cell.length_c   1.000
_cell.angle_alpha   90.00
_cell.angle_beta   90.00
_cell.angle_gamma   90.00
#
_symmetry.space_group_name_H-M   'P 1'
#
loop_
_entity.id
_entity.type
_entity.pdbx_description
1 polymer ?
#
loop_
_entity_poly.entity_id
_entity_poly.type
_entity_poly.pdbx_seq_one_letter_code
_entity_poly.pdbx_strand_id
1 'polypeptide(L)'
;MHFPVPAYKEGKLALSPDMVALILRAILDSDAQPVYIHCLSGIEVVGAVIICLRKLENLPQGFALSEFLRFSAGKSVEPEFADLFKAFDPSVVAAPAKCQADDAQG
;
A
#
# COMPACT_ATOMS: atom_id res chain seq x y z
N MET A 1 -13.98 3.79 -3.15
CA MET A 1 -13.55 2.58 -2.41
C MET A 1 -13.00 3.03 -1.07
N HIS A 2 -13.31 2.33 0.03
CA HIS A 2 -12.84 2.71 1.36
C HIS A 2 -12.36 1.48 2.12
N PHE A 3 -11.15 1.56 2.68
CA PHE A 3 -10.56 0.49 3.48
C PHE A 3 -10.49 0.98 4.93
N PRO A 4 -11.24 0.37 5.87
CA PRO A 4 -11.17 0.76 7.27
C PRO A 4 -9.82 0.34 7.85
N VAL A 5 -9.03 1.32 8.26
CA VAL A 5 -7.73 1.13 8.92
C VAL A 5 -7.77 1.89 10.24
N PRO A 6 -7.41 1.27 11.38
CA PRO A 6 -7.33 1.98 12.64
C PRO A 6 -6.34 3.14 12.56
N ALA A 7 -6.65 4.25 13.23
CA ALA A 7 -5.78 5.41 13.26
C ALA A 7 -4.41 5.05 13.86
N TYR A 8 -3.35 5.59 13.25
CA TYR A 8 -2.01 5.52 13.79
C TYR A 8 -1.98 6.18 15.18
N LYS A 9 -1.57 5.42 16.20
CA LYS A 9 -1.48 5.89 17.60
C LYS A 9 -0.24 5.31 18.26
N GLU A 10 0.48 6.15 19.01
CA GLU A 10 1.59 5.73 19.87
C GLU A 10 2.67 4.89 19.16
N GLY A 11 3.02 5.27 17.94
CA GLY A 11 4.03 4.55 17.17
C GLY A 11 3.48 3.38 16.37
N LYS A 12 2.23 2.93 16.61
CA LYS A 12 1.67 1.71 16.04
C LYS A 12 0.90 1.92 14.74
N LEU A 13 1.40 1.31 13.67
CA LEU A 13 0.79 1.16 12.37
C LEU A 13 -0.08 -0.11 12.35
N ALA A 14 -1.39 0.08 12.47
CA ALA A 14 -2.36 -1.01 12.46
C ALA A 14 -2.72 -1.50 11.03
N LEU A 15 -1.72 -1.55 10.13
CA LEU A 15 -1.93 -1.95 8.74
C LEU A 15 -1.23 -3.30 8.50
N SER A 16 -2.02 -4.36 8.29
CA SER A 16 -1.48 -5.69 8.01
C SER A 16 -0.99 -5.81 6.55
N PRO A 17 0.00 -6.67 6.26
CA PRO A 17 0.44 -6.94 4.89
C PRO A 17 -0.71 -7.34 3.94
N ASP A 18 -1.69 -8.10 4.45
CA ASP A 18 -2.85 -8.52 3.66
C ASP A 18 -3.75 -7.34 3.26
N MET A 19 -3.98 -6.40 4.20
CA MET A 19 -4.73 -5.18 3.90
C MET A 19 -3.99 -4.31 2.89
N VAL A 20 -2.66 -4.21 3.00
CA VAL A 20 -1.83 -3.53 2.00
C VAL A 20 -2.01 -4.17 0.63
N ALA A 21 -1.97 -5.50 0.54
CA ALA A 21 -2.14 -6.20 -0.73
C ALA A 21 -3.50 -5.93 -1.38
N LEU A 22 -4.58 -5.90 -0.59
CA LEU A 22 -5.91 -5.54 -1.07
C LEU A 22 -5.97 -4.10 -1.62
N ILE A 23 -5.37 -3.16 -0.89
CA ILE A 23 -5.28 -1.76 -1.32
C ILE A 23 -4.46 -1.62 -2.61
N LEU A 24 -3.31 -2.31 -2.69
CA LEU A 24 -2.45 -2.27 -3.87
C LEU A 24 -3.13 -2.84 -5.11
N ARG A 25 -3.90 -3.93 -4.98
CA ARG A 25 -4.70 -4.46 -6.10
C ARG A 25 -5.68 -3.42 -6.65
N ALA A 26 -6.31 -2.63 -5.77
CA ALA A 26 -7.19 -1.55 -6.19
C ALA A 26 -6.46 -0.37 -6.84
N ILE A 27 -5.25 -0.05 -6.38
CA ILE A 27 -4.43 1.02 -6.99
C ILE A 27 -3.92 0.61 -8.38
N LEU A 28 -3.58 -0.67 -8.55
CA LEU A 28 -3.04 -1.22 -9.79
C LEU A 28 -4.12 -1.60 -10.82
N ASP A 29 -5.40 -1.49 -10.47
CA ASP A 29 -6.51 -1.72 -11.39
C ASP A 29 -6.55 -0.61 -12.44
N SER A 30 -6.22 -0.95 -13.69
CA SER A 30 -6.21 0.00 -14.82
C SER A 30 -7.57 0.63 -15.07
N ASP A 31 -8.65 -0.09 -14.76
CA ASP A 31 -10.01 0.37 -15.04
C ASP A 31 -10.48 1.38 -13.97
N ALA A 32 -9.79 1.42 -12.81
CA ALA A 32 -10.03 2.36 -11.73
C ALA A 32 -9.15 3.62 -11.80
N GLN A 33 -8.17 3.68 -12.71
CA GLN A 33 -7.25 4.82 -12.83
C GLN A 33 -7.88 5.99 -13.63
N PRO A 34 -7.60 7.25 -13.26
CA PRO A 34 -6.67 7.72 -12.20
C PRO A 34 -7.26 7.63 -10.78
N VAL A 35 -6.43 7.24 -9.81
CA VAL A 35 -6.82 7.09 -8.38
C VAL A 35 -6.18 8.17 -7.51
N TYR A 36 -6.97 8.74 -6.60
CA TYR A 36 -6.48 9.57 -5.49
C TYR A 36 -6.52 8.78 -4.17
N ILE A 37 -5.37 8.68 -3.49
CA ILE A 37 -5.22 7.94 -2.24
C ILE A 37 -5.07 8.95 -1.10
N HIS A 38 -5.87 8.81 -0.05
CA HIS A 38 -5.75 9.64 1.15
C HIS A 38 -6.10 8.85 2.42
N CYS A 39 -5.65 9.37 3.55
CA CYS A 39 -6.13 8.97 4.88
C CYS A 39 -6.42 10.25 5.68
N LEU A 40 -6.60 10.14 7.01
CA LEU A 40 -6.89 11.29 7.87
C LEU A 40 -5.78 12.37 7.81
N SER A 41 -4.52 11.95 7.83
CA SER A 41 -3.33 12.82 7.84
C SER A 41 -2.60 12.85 6.50
N GLY A 42 -2.88 11.90 5.61
CA GLY A 42 -2.18 11.69 4.34
C GLY A 42 -0.74 11.18 4.48
N ILE A 43 -0.26 10.83 5.69
CA ILE A 43 1.15 10.50 5.92
C ILE A 43 1.33 9.02 6.27
N GLU A 44 0.78 8.55 7.39
CA GLU A 44 1.20 7.26 7.96
C GLU A 44 0.65 6.07 7.15
N VAL A 45 -0.68 5.98 6.98
CA VAL A 45 -1.31 4.89 6.21
C VAL A 45 -0.94 4.96 4.74
N VAL A 46 -0.98 6.17 4.15
CA VAL A 46 -0.61 6.37 2.74
C VAL A 46 0.86 6.00 2.54
N GLY A 47 1.76 6.48 3.40
CA GLY A 47 3.18 6.18 3.34
C GLY A 47 3.49 4.70 3.45
N ALA A 48 2.81 3.98 4.36
CA ALA A 48 2.93 2.53 4.48
C ALA A 48 2.57 1.79 3.18
N VAL A 49 1.45 2.17 2.55
CA VAL A 49 1.02 1.60 1.27
C VAL A 49 2.03 1.91 0.17
N ILE A 50 2.53 3.15 0.08
CA ILE A 50 3.51 3.55 -0.93
C ILE A 50 4.86 2.84 -0.73
N ILE A 51 5.32 2.65 0.50
CA ILE A 51 6.54 1.87 0.79
C ILE A 51 6.43 0.43 0.26
N CYS A 52 5.27 -0.21 0.44
CA CYS A 52 5.00 -1.55 -0.10
C CYS A 52 4.83 -1.56 -1.62
N LEU A 53 4.25 -0.50 -2.21
CA LEU A 53 4.22 -0.31 -3.66
C LEU A 53 5.64 -0.24 -4.23
N ARG A 54 6.55 0.51 -3.59
CA ARG A 54 7.96 0.57 -4.01
C ARG A 54 8.65 -0.78 -3.91
N LYS A 55 8.32 -1.58 -2.89
CA LYS A 55 8.81 -2.96 -2.82
C LYS A 55 8.31 -3.79 -4.00
N LEU A 56 7.04 -3.65 -4.38
CA LEU A 56 6.45 -4.34 -5.53
C LEU A 56 7.10 -3.92 -6.85
N GLU A 57 7.45 -2.64 -7.00
CA GLU A 57 8.21 -2.11 -8.13
C GLU A 57 9.70 -2.49 -8.10
N ASN A 58 10.12 -3.33 -7.14
CA ASN A 58 11.50 -3.80 -6.96
C ASN A 58 12.51 -2.70 -6.58
N LEU A 59 12.07 -1.66 -5.86
CA LEU A 59 12.95 -0.64 -5.31
C LEU A 59 13.51 -1.07 -3.94
N PRO A 60 14.79 -0.74 -3.64
CA PRO A 60 15.41 -1.11 -2.38
C PRO A 60 14.83 -0.33 -1.20
N GLN A 61 14.87 -0.94 -0.01
CA GLN A 61 14.30 -0.38 1.22
C GLN A 61 14.75 1.07 1.50
N GLY A 62 16.06 1.36 1.35
CA GLY A 62 16.58 2.69 1.61
C GLY A 62 15.99 3.77 0.70
N PHE A 63 15.66 3.42 -0.54
CA PHE A 63 14.98 4.34 -1.47
C PHE A 63 13.54 4.58 -1.03
N ALA A 64 12.79 3.51 -0.72
CA ALA A 64 11.40 3.61 -0.29
C ALA A 64 11.24 4.45 1.00
N LEU A 65 12.13 4.25 1.97
CA LEU A 65 12.12 5.03 3.22
C LEU A 65 12.54 6.49 3.02
N SER A 66 13.51 6.75 2.13
CA SER A 66 13.91 8.11 1.77
C SER A 66 12.77 8.88 1.09
N GLU A 67 12.03 8.23 0.20
CA GLU A 67 10.82 8.81 -0.40
C GLU A 67 9.78 9.16 0.67
N PHE A 68 9.50 8.23 1.59
CA PHE A 68 8.58 8.47 2.71
C PHE A 68 8.99 9.66 3.59
N LEU A 69 10.29 9.78 3.91
CA LEU A 69 10.82 10.91 4.68
C LEU A 69 10.57 12.26 4.00
N ARG A 70 10.75 12.31 2.68
CA ARG A 70 10.49 13.52 1.89
C ARG A 70 9.02 13.92 1.93
N PHE A 71 8.09 12.96 1.88
CA PHE A 71 6.65 13.23 1.92
C PHE A 71 6.11 13.53 3.32
N SER A 72 6.72 12.95 4.35
CA SER A 72 6.33 13.18 5.74
C SER A 72 6.88 14.47 6.33
N ALA A 73 7.47 15.35 5.50
CA ALA A 73 8.11 16.61 5.90
C ALA A 73 9.17 16.44 6.99
N GLY A 74 9.93 15.33 6.92
CA GLY A 74 11.01 15.05 7.87
C GLY A 74 10.55 14.55 9.24
N LYS A 75 9.29 14.08 9.37
CA LYS A 75 8.92 13.26 10.53
C LYS A 75 9.81 12.02 10.60
N SER A 76 10.08 11.53 11.81
CA SER A 76 10.91 10.33 12.01
C SER A 76 10.30 9.11 11.31
N VAL A 77 11.14 8.31 10.67
CA VAL A 77 10.73 6.95 10.24
C VAL A 77 10.71 6.09 11.48
N GLU A 78 9.51 5.77 11.95
CA GLU A 78 9.37 4.76 12.99
C GLU A 78 9.80 3.38 12.46
N PRO A 79 10.41 2.52 13.30
CA PRO A 79 10.94 1.22 12.90
C PRO A 79 9.89 0.33 12.23
N GLU A 80 8.62 0.53 12.56
CA GLU A 80 7.49 -0.24 12.03
C GLU A 80 7.34 -0.15 10.50
N PHE A 81 7.73 0.98 9.88
CA PHE A 81 7.70 1.10 8.42
C PHE A 81 8.78 0.22 7.77
N ALA A 82 9.94 0.12 8.40
CA ALA A 82 11.02 -0.76 7.96
C ALA A 82 10.65 -2.24 8.16
N ASP A 83 9.96 -2.55 9.25
CA ASP A 83 9.48 -3.90 9.54
C ASP A 83 8.35 -4.31 8.60
N LEU A 84 7.40 -3.42 8.31
CA LEU A 84 6.37 -3.65 7.29
C LEU A 84 6.99 -3.91 5.92
N PHE A 85 7.99 -3.11 5.51
CA PHE A 85 8.68 -3.34 4.23
C PHE A 85 9.28 -4.75 4.20
N LYS A 86 9.91 -5.22 5.27
CA LYS A 86 10.48 -6.57 5.30
C LYS A 86 9.39 -7.65 5.28
N ALA A 87 8.35 -7.49 6.08
CA ALA A 87 7.27 -8.46 6.25
C ALA A 87 6.34 -8.60 5.03
N PHE A 88 6.15 -7.54 4.24
CA PHE A 88 5.29 -7.57 3.07
C PHE A 88 5.87 -8.43 1.95
N ASP A 89 5.14 -9.45 1.49
CA ASP A 89 5.51 -10.26 0.33
C ASP A 89 4.80 -9.72 -0.94
N PRO A 90 5.53 -9.15 -1.91
CA PRO A 90 4.92 -8.63 -3.15
C PRO A 90 4.20 -9.69 -3.97
N SER A 91 4.55 -10.97 -3.83
CA SER A 91 3.94 -12.07 -4.60
C SER A 91 2.44 -12.18 -4.32
N VAL A 92 1.98 -11.74 -3.14
CA VAL A 92 0.57 -11.80 -2.76
C VAL A 92 -0.30 -10.76 -3.49
N VAL A 93 0.30 -9.77 -4.15
CA VAL A 93 -0.41 -8.83 -5.04
C VAL A 93 -0.64 -9.46 -6.42
N ALA A 94 0.23 -10.39 -6.83
CA ALA A 94 0.16 -11.07 -8.10
C ALA A 94 -0.84 -12.25 -8.07
N ALA A 95 -2.12 -11.92 -8.24
CA ALA A 95 -3.09 -12.84 -8.81
C ALA A 95 -3.85 -12.09 -9.92
N PRO A 96 -3.95 -12.66 -11.13
CA PRO A 96 -4.56 -11.97 -12.27
C PRO A 96 -6.07 -11.92 -12.07
N ALA A 97 -6.62 -10.72 -11.85
CA ALA A 97 -8.06 -10.50 -11.90
C ALA A 97 -8.50 -10.07 -13.31
N LYS A 98 -8.32 -10.94 -14.32
CA LYS A 98 -9.16 -10.95 -15.53
C LYS A 98 -9.28 -12.38 -16.08
N CYS A 99 -10.35 -13.07 -15.68
CA CYS A 99 -11.07 -14.01 -16.54
C CYS A 99 -12.51 -14.19 -16.01
N GLN A 100 -13.40 -13.26 -16.39
CA GLN A 100 -14.81 -13.56 -16.63
C GLN A 100 -15.19 -12.76 -17.88
N ALA A 101 -14.89 -13.33 -19.04
CA ALA A 101 -15.61 -13.04 -20.27
C ALA A 101 -16.69 -14.12 -20.39
N ASP A 102 -17.94 -13.65 -20.43
CA ASP A 102 -19.16 -14.26 -20.96
C ASP A 102 -19.43 -15.75 -20.77
N ASP A 103 -20.47 -16.05 -19.99
CA ASP A 103 -21.46 -17.04 -20.40
C ASP A 103 -22.80 -16.34 -20.59
N ALA A 104 -23.12 -16.08 -21.85
CA ALA A 104 -24.47 -15.88 -22.34
C ALA A 104 -25.27 -17.18 -22.18
N GLN A 105 -26.48 -17.09 -21.59
CA GLN A 105 -27.61 -18.04 -21.68
C GLN A 105 -28.70 -17.48 -20.74
N GLY A 106 -29.96 -17.26 -21.11
CA GLY A 106 -30.76 -17.43 -22.31
C GLY A 106 -32.18 -16.94 -21.98
#